data_AF-A0A7X7Q8H9-F1
#
_entry.id   AF-A0A7X7Q8H9-F1
#
_cell.length_a   1.000
_cell.length_b   1.000
_cell.length_c   1.000
_cell.angle_alpha   90.00
_cell.angle_beta   90.00
_cell.angle_gamma   90.00
#
_symmetry.space_group_name_H-M   'P 1'
#
loop_
_entity.id
_entity.type
_entity.pdbx_description
1 polymer ?
#
loop_
_entity_poly.entity_id
_entity_poly.type
_entity_poly.pdbx_seq_one_letter_code
_entity_poly.pdbx_strand_id
1 'polypeptide(L)'
;MRDLASTIADATHALRATTGAQWALRALTLAAAAGAAALCWVWFPFGYAPAMLGLVVVLGLASVVRPDSLAPVLTIAAVLLWWIVGGGEATWWRPVVVALLVAVFHFGIALAAAAPPWSHGDAGVLRRWLASSGTYLGLTALGLGVVVGAASLGGGGMTWVVAGALTLLAAAVVVARSLRE
;
A
#
# COMPACT_ATOMS: atom_id res chain seq x y z
N MET A 1 29.90 -11.10 -6.79
CA MET A 1 29.90 -11.46 -5.34
C MET A 1 30.13 -10.27 -4.42
N ARG A 2 31.03 -9.32 -4.74
CA ARG A 2 31.21 -8.08 -3.96
C ARG A 2 29.89 -7.30 -3.74
N ASP A 3 29.03 -7.22 -4.76
CA ASP A 3 27.76 -6.46 -4.68
C ASP A 3 26.67 -7.11 -3.80
N LEU A 4 26.64 -8.45 -3.72
CA LEU A 4 25.67 -9.14 -2.86
C LEU A 4 26.08 -8.98 -1.39
N ALA A 5 27.37 -9.13 -1.09
CA ALA A 5 27.90 -8.97 0.25
C ALA A 5 27.71 -7.53 0.78
N SER A 6 27.94 -6.51 -0.05
CA SER A 6 27.65 -5.11 0.33
C SER A 6 26.17 -4.89 0.55
N THR A 7 25.31 -5.39 -0.35
CA THR A 7 23.85 -5.29 -0.20
C THR A 7 23.35 -5.91 1.11
N ILE A 8 23.88 -7.07 1.50
CA ILE A 8 23.51 -7.75 2.75
C ILE A 8 24.04 -6.97 3.96
N ALA A 9 25.26 -6.43 3.89
CA ALA A 9 25.84 -5.62 4.95
C ALA A 9 25.03 -4.34 5.19
N ASP A 10 24.67 -3.62 4.12
CA ASP A 10 23.85 -2.40 4.17
C ASP A 10 22.47 -2.68 4.77
N ALA A 11 21.81 -3.76 4.31
CA ALA A 11 20.53 -4.18 4.87
C ALA A 11 20.64 -4.52 6.38
N THR A 12 21.71 -5.21 6.78
CA THR A 12 21.93 -5.59 8.19
C THR A 12 22.17 -4.36 9.06
N HIS A 13 22.97 -3.40 8.57
CA HIS A 13 23.19 -2.13 9.27
C HIS A 13 21.91 -1.31 9.40
N ALA A 14 21.12 -1.19 8.31
CA ALA A 14 19.84 -0.50 8.33
C ALA A 14 18.85 -1.11 9.33
N LEU A 15 18.76 -2.44 9.37
CA LEU A 15 17.89 -3.16 10.31
C LEU A 15 18.29 -2.93 11.78
N ARG A 16 19.60 -2.93 12.08
CA ARG A 16 20.09 -2.65 13.44
C ARG A 16 19.84 -1.21 13.88
N ALA A 17 19.88 -0.27 12.94
CA ALA A 17 19.61 1.14 13.20
C ALA A 17 18.10 1.49 13.23
N THR A 18 17.22 0.53 12.94
CA THR A 18 15.78 0.76 12.84
C THR A 18 15.15 0.95 14.21
N THR A 19 14.53 2.11 14.45
CA THR A 19 13.83 2.41 15.71
C THR A 19 12.55 1.59 15.88
N GLY A 20 12.02 1.50 17.11
CA GLY A 20 10.77 0.80 17.39
C GLY A 20 9.56 1.35 16.61
N ALA A 21 9.50 2.67 16.39
CA ALA A 21 8.44 3.30 15.59
C ALA A 21 8.51 2.89 14.12
N GLN A 22 9.71 2.81 13.53
CA GLN A 22 9.91 2.28 12.19
C GLN A 22 9.56 0.79 12.09
N TRP A 23 9.87 -0.01 13.12
CA TRP A 23 9.44 -1.41 13.17
C TRP A 23 7.93 -1.55 13.22
N ALA A 24 7.22 -0.72 13.99
CA ALA A 24 5.77 -0.72 14.03
C ALA A 24 5.16 -0.39 12.65
N LEU A 25 5.70 0.63 11.95
CA LEU A 25 5.29 0.98 10.59
C LEU A 25 5.52 -0.17 9.60
N ARG A 26 6.70 -0.78 9.64
CA ARG A 26 7.08 -1.92 8.79
C ARG A 26 6.21 -3.15 9.07
N ALA A 27 5.89 -3.42 10.34
CA ALA A 27 5.01 -4.51 10.73
C ALA A 27 3.56 -4.29 10.25
N LEU A 28 3.03 -3.07 10.39
CA LEU A 28 1.72 -2.70 9.85
C LEU A 28 1.69 -2.90 8.32
N THR A 29 2.75 -2.49 7.65
CA THR A 29 2.89 -2.63 6.20
C THR A 29 2.90 -4.10 5.78
N LEU A 30 3.70 -4.93 6.45
CA LEU A 30 3.74 -6.37 6.21
C LEU A 30 2.38 -7.02 6.45
N ALA A 31 1.70 -6.64 7.54
CA ALA A 31 0.37 -7.12 7.87
C ALA A 31 -0.66 -6.75 6.79
N ALA A 32 -0.55 -5.57 6.19
CA ALA A 32 -1.41 -5.15 5.09
C ALA A 32 -1.20 -6.01 3.82
N ALA A 33 0.04 -6.28 3.44
CA ALA A 33 0.35 -7.17 2.31
C ALA A 33 -0.10 -8.61 2.58
N ALA A 34 0.21 -9.15 3.76
CA ALA A 34 -0.20 -10.50 4.16
C ALA A 34 -1.72 -10.63 4.24
N GLY A 35 -2.39 -9.61 4.78
CA GLY A 35 -3.85 -9.53 4.81
C GLY A 35 -4.46 -9.52 3.41
N ALA A 36 -3.91 -8.73 2.49
CA ALA A 36 -4.38 -8.70 1.10
C ALA A 36 -4.22 -10.07 0.42
N ALA A 37 -3.08 -10.72 0.59
CA ALA A 37 -2.83 -12.06 0.05
C ALA A 37 -3.72 -13.14 0.69
N ALA A 38 -3.93 -13.09 2.01
CA ALA A 38 -4.80 -14.01 2.72
C ALA A 38 -6.26 -13.87 2.28
N LEU A 39 -6.73 -12.63 2.08
CA LEU A 39 -8.08 -12.41 1.56
C LEU A 39 -8.20 -12.87 0.11
N CYS A 40 -7.19 -12.63 -0.74
CA CYS A 40 -7.15 -13.17 -2.10
C CYS A 40 -7.16 -14.70 -2.10
N TRP A 41 -6.45 -15.35 -1.17
CA TRP A 41 -6.47 -16.79 -0.99
C TRP A 41 -7.86 -17.31 -0.63
N VAL A 42 -8.52 -16.69 0.35
CA VAL A 42 -9.83 -17.12 0.83
C VAL A 42 -10.90 -16.89 -0.22
N TRP A 43 -10.84 -15.79 -0.96
CA TRP A 43 -11.88 -15.43 -1.93
C TRP A 43 -11.65 -16.03 -3.32
N PHE A 44 -10.40 -16.26 -3.71
CA PHE A 44 -10.02 -16.73 -5.04
C PHE A 44 -8.99 -17.87 -4.97
N PRO A 45 -9.37 -19.04 -4.44
CA PRO A 45 -8.49 -20.19 -4.40
C PRO A 45 -8.34 -20.79 -5.82
N PHE A 46 -7.16 -20.66 -6.41
CA PHE A 46 -6.78 -21.32 -7.67
C PHE A 46 -5.50 -22.14 -7.48
N GLY A 47 -5.18 -23.03 -8.44
CA GLY A 47 -4.10 -24.02 -8.28
C GLY A 47 -2.71 -23.44 -7.92
N TYR A 48 -2.41 -22.22 -8.37
CA TYR A 48 -1.16 -21.49 -8.10
C TYR A 48 -1.26 -20.47 -6.93
N ALA A 49 -2.38 -20.44 -6.19
CA ALA A 49 -2.52 -19.62 -4.99
C ALA A 49 -1.40 -19.83 -3.94
N PRO A 50 -0.88 -21.07 -3.69
CA PRO A 50 0.27 -21.29 -2.79
C PRO A 50 1.51 -20.54 -3.21
N ALA A 51 1.82 -20.57 -4.51
CA ALA A 51 2.97 -19.88 -5.06
C ALA A 51 2.80 -18.36 -4.96
N MET A 52 1.60 -17.85 -5.24
CA MET A 52 1.31 -16.42 -5.11
C MET A 52 1.38 -15.93 -3.66
N LEU A 53 0.91 -16.71 -2.70
CA LEU A 53 1.04 -16.40 -1.27
C LEU A 53 2.52 -16.33 -0.86
N GLY A 54 3.29 -17.35 -1.24
CA GLY A 54 4.74 -17.37 -1.00
C GLY A 54 5.45 -16.17 -1.63
N LEU A 55 5.10 -15.81 -2.86
CA LEU A 55 5.65 -14.66 -3.57
C LEU A 55 5.35 -13.34 -2.83
N VAL A 56 4.09 -13.10 -2.43
CA VAL A 56 3.71 -11.89 -1.68
C VAL A 56 4.39 -11.83 -0.31
N VAL A 57 4.54 -12.96 0.38
CA VAL A 57 5.26 -13.02 1.67
C VAL A 57 6.74 -12.66 1.48
N VAL A 58 7.42 -13.26 0.50
CA VAL A 58 8.84 -13.00 0.24
C VAL A 58 9.05 -11.55 -0.18
N LEU A 59 8.25 -11.03 -1.12
CA LEU A 59 8.36 -9.65 -1.57
C LEU A 59 7.94 -8.65 -0.48
N GLY A 60 6.94 -8.97 0.33
CA GLY A 60 6.53 -8.16 1.47
C GLY A 60 7.62 -8.05 2.54
N LEU A 61 8.29 -9.17 2.86
CA LEU A 61 9.46 -9.18 3.74
C LEU A 61 10.62 -8.37 3.13
N ALA A 62 10.90 -8.55 1.84
CA ALA A 62 11.92 -7.77 1.15
C ALA A 62 11.62 -6.26 1.16
N SER A 63 10.34 -5.88 1.03
CA SER A 63 9.86 -4.50 1.10
C SER A 63 10.07 -3.87 2.48
N VAL A 64 9.90 -4.65 3.54
CA VAL A 64 10.16 -4.23 4.92
C VAL A 64 11.65 -4.03 5.19
N VAL A 65 12.51 -4.86 4.59
CA VAL A 65 13.97 -4.75 4.76
C VAL A 65 14.53 -3.60 3.91
N ARG A 66 14.09 -3.50 2.66
CA ARG A 66 14.53 -2.51 1.66
C ARG A 66 13.34 -1.81 1.01
N PRO A 67 12.75 -0.81 1.70
CA PRO A 67 11.57 -0.10 1.22
C PRO A 67 11.85 0.75 -0.04
N ASP A 68 13.12 1.04 -0.33
CA ASP A 68 13.61 1.77 -1.50
C ASP A 68 13.84 0.89 -2.75
N SER A 69 13.61 -0.42 -2.64
CA SER A 69 13.83 -1.38 -3.74
C SER A 69 12.62 -1.53 -4.67
N LEU A 70 12.70 -2.43 -5.65
CA LEU A 70 11.56 -2.81 -6.50
C LEU A 70 10.57 -3.76 -5.79
N ALA A 71 10.94 -4.35 -4.66
CA ALA A 71 10.10 -5.33 -3.95
C ALA A 71 8.68 -4.82 -3.62
N PRO A 72 8.47 -3.56 -3.20
CA PRO A 72 7.13 -3.05 -2.91
C PRO A 72 6.23 -3.00 -4.15
N VAL A 73 6.77 -2.52 -5.27
CA VAL A 73 6.04 -2.46 -6.55
C VAL A 73 5.67 -3.87 -7.01
N LEU A 74 6.61 -4.83 -6.90
CA LEU A 74 6.36 -6.22 -7.24
C LEU A 74 5.32 -6.87 -6.30
N THR A 75 5.30 -6.50 -5.02
CA THR A 75 4.30 -6.97 -4.05
C THR A 75 2.89 -6.52 -4.47
N ILE A 76 2.74 -5.24 -4.79
CA ILE A 76 1.47 -4.67 -5.28
C ILE A 76 1.05 -5.36 -6.58
N ALA A 77 1.96 -5.49 -7.54
CA ALA A 77 1.69 -6.16 -8.80
C ALA A 77 1.24 -7.62 -8.61
N ALA A 78 1.85 -8.36 -7.70
CA ALA A 78 1.46 -9.73 -7.38
C ALA A 78 0.03 -9.81 -6.81
N VAL A 79 -0.32 -8.91 -5.88
CA VAL A 79 -1.68 -8.83 -5.31
C VAL A 79 -2.71 -8.44 -6.37
N LEU A 80 -2.39 -7.46 -7.22
CA LEU A 80 -3.28 -7.03 -8.30
C LEU A 80 -3.47 -8.12 -9.36
N LEU A 81 -2.41 -8.83 -9.73
CA LEU A 81 -2.50 -9.95 -10.65
C LEU A 81 -3.38 -11.07 -10.09
N TRP A 82 -3.21 -11.40 -8.81
CA TRP A 82 -4.08 -12.36 -8.12
C TRP A 82 -5.54 -11.92 -8.18
N TRP A 83 -5.80 -10.63 -7.88
CA TRP A 83 -7.12 -10.05 -7.94
C TRP A 83 -7.73 -10.12 -9.34
N ILE A 84 -6.98 -9.82 -10.40
CA ILE A 84 -7.46 -9.87 -11.78
C ILE A 84 -7.85 -11.30 -12.18
N VAL A 85 -7.09 -12.30 -11.75
CA VAL A 85 -7.37 -13.71 -12.07
C VAL A 85 -8.65 -14.21 -11.39
N GLY A 86 -8.94 -13.76 -10.16
CA GLY A 86 -10.06 -14.28 -9.37
C GLY A 86 -11.29 -13.37 -9.25
N GLY A 87 -11.12 -12.06 -9.43
CA GLY A 87 -12.04 -11.04 -8.94
C GLY A 87 -13.22 -10.70 -9.84
N GLY A 88 -13.40 -11.38 -10.98
CA GLY A 88 -14.41 -11.03 -11.98
C GLY A 88 -15.85 -11.00 -11.48
N GLU A 89 -16.18 -11.82 -10.47
CA GLU A 89 -17.52 -11.91 -9.86
C GLU A 89 -17.54 -11.41 -8.39
N ALA A 90 -16.49 -10.71 -7.96
CA ALA A 90 -16.37 -10.30 -6.57
C ALA A 90 -17.45 -9.29 -6.19
N THR A 91 -18.09 -9.48 -5.03
CA THR A 91 -18.99 -8.49 -4.44
C THR A 91 -18.27 -7.15 -4.29
N TRP A 92 -18.95 -6.03 -4.58
CA TRP A 92 -18.37 -4.68 -4.68
C TRP A 92 -17.51 -4.23 -3.48
N TRP A 93 -17.74 -4.75 -2.27
CA TRP A 93 -16.95 -4.40 -1.08
C TRP A 93 -15.60 -5.12 -1.02
N ARG A 94 -15.48 -6.31 -1.63
CA ARG A 94 -14.23 -7.09 -1.63
C ARG A 94 -13.07 -6.35 -2.33
N PRO A 95 -13.22 -5.74 -3.52
CA PRO A 95 -12.15 -4.96 -4.14
C PRO A 95 -11.81 -3.72 -3.33
N VAL A 96 -12.79 -3.11 -2.64
CA VAL A 96 -12.54 -1.96 -1.74
C VAL A 96 -11.62 -2.36 -0.58
N VAL A 97 -11.88 -3.52 0.05
CA VAL A 97 -11.03 -4.01 1.14
C VAL A 97 -9.59 -4.28 0.68
N VAL A 98 -9.40 -4.96 -0.46
CA VAL A 98 -8.04 -5.22 -0.96
C VAL A 98 -7.35 -3.94 -1.40
N ALA A 99 -8.06 -3.01 -2.05
CA ALA A 99 -7.49 -1.73 -2.43
C ALA A 99 -7.05 -0.90 -1.20
N LEU A 100 -7.82 -0.91 -0.11
CA LEU A 100 -7.43 -0.25 1.13
C LEU A 100 -6.19 -0.90 1.76
N LEU A 101 -6.08 -2.23 1.76
CA LEU A 101 -4.88 -2.93 2.25
C LEU A 101 -3.65 -2.62 1.39
N VAL A 102 -3.81 -2.60 0.07
CA VAL A 102 -2.75 -2.19 -0.87
C VAL A 102 -2.35 -0.73 -0.64
N ALA A 103 -3.31 0.15 -0.36
CA ALA A 103 -3.05 1.55 -0.06
C ALA A 103 -2.28 1.73 1.26
N VAL A 104 -2.67 1.00 2.33
CA VAL A 104 -1.91 0.96 3.59
C VAL A 104 -0.49 0.46 3.35
N PHE A 105 -0.32 -0.60 2.56
CA PHE A 105 0.99 -1.12 2.21
C PHE A 105 1.85 -0.09 1.46
N HIS A 106 1.30 0.50 0.40
CA HIS A 106 2.00 1.47 -0.44
C HIS A 106 2.42 2.70 0.37
N PHE A 107 1.52 3.26 1.17
CA PHE A 107 1.80 4.42 2.00
C PHE A 107 2.81 4.11 3.10
N GLY A 108 2.67 2.96 3.77
CA GLY A 108 3.57 2.51 4.83
C GLY A 108 5.01 2.32 4.33
N ILE A 109 5.19 1.71 3.15
CA ILE A 109 6.50 1.61 2.52
C ILE A 109 7.02 2.97 2.07
N ALA A 110 6.19 3.83 1.48
CA ALA A 110 6.63 5.16 1.05
C ALA A 110 7.16 5.98 2.23
N LEU A 111 6.48 5.93 3.39
CA LEU A 111 6.98 6.54 4.62
C LEU A 111 8.28 5.87 5.12
N ALA A 112 8.36 4.54 5.07
CA ALA A 112 9.56 3.81 5.47
C ALA A 112 10.77 4.09 4.57
N ALA A 113 10.55 4.39 3.28
CA ALA A 113 11.58 4.79 2.32
C ALA A 113 12.00 6.26 2.50
N ALA A 114 11.05 7.14 2.82
CA ALA A 114 11.29 8.58 2.94
C ALA A 114 11.94 9.00 4.28
N ALA A 115 11.81 8.19 5.33
CA ALA A 115 12.33 8.50 6.66
C ALA A 115 13.58 7.66 6.99
N PRO A 116 14.66 8.28 7.52
CA PRO A 116 15.84 7.53 7.96
C PRO A 116 15.50 6.47 9.01
N PRO A 117 16.14 5.28 9.01
CA PRO A 117 15.87 4.21 9.97
C PRO A 117 16.01 4.63 11.44
N TRP A 118 16.89 5.60 11.71
CA TRP A 118 17.21 6.15 13.03
C TRP A 118 16.40 7.40 13.41
N SER A 119 15.43 7.83 12.60
CA SER A 119 14.63 9.02 12.91
C SER A 119 13.83 8.77 14.19
N HIS A 120 14.09 9.56 15.24
CA HIS A 120 13.28 9.57 16.44
C HIS A 120 12.04 10.42 16.16
N GLY A 121 10.86 9.79 16.24
CA GLY A 121 9.61 10.48 15.98
C GLY A 121 9.18 11.29 17.20
N ASP A 122 9.41 12.61 17.16
CA ASP A 122 8.75 13.52 18.11
C ASP A 122 7.23 13.51 17.89
N ALA A 123 6.47 13.85 18.92
CA ALA A 123 4.99 13.87 18.86
C ALA A 123 4.43 14.69 17.68
N GLY A 124 5.13 15.77 17.27
CA GLY A 124 4.78 16.56 16.10
C GLY A 124 5.01 15.85 14.76
N VAL A 125 6.02 14.99 14.66
CA VAL A 125 6.27 14.14 13.48
C VAL A 125 5.19 13.07 13.39
N LEU A 126 4.87 12.41 14.51
CA LEU A 126 3.78 11.44 14.57
C LEU A 126 2.44 12.05 14.16
N ARG A 127 2.10 13.24 14.65
CA ARG A 127 0.87 13.94 14.25
C ARG A 127 0.81 14.21 12.74
N ARG A 128 1.93 14.63 12.13
CA ARG A 128 2.01 14.85 10.68
C ARG A 128 1.90 13.54 9.89
N TRP A 129 2.48 12.46 10.39
CA TRP A 129 2.33 11.13 9.80
C TRP A 129 0.89 10.64 9.89
N LEU A 130 0.22 10.82 11.02
CA LEU A 130 -1.19 10.47 11.18
C LEU A 130 -2.10 11.32 10.27
N ALA A 131 -1.84 12.63 10.18
CA ALA A 131 -2.58 13.51 9.28
C ALA A 131 -2.40 13.09 7.81
N SER A 132 -1.17 12.89 7.36
CA SER A 132 -0.88 12.45 5.98
C SER A 132 -1.43 11.05 5.69
N SER A 133 -1.39 10.13 6.66
CA SER A 133 -2.03 8.80 6.58
C SER A 133 -3.53 8.94 6.38
N GLY A 134 -4.18 9.74 7.23
CA GLY A 134 -5.61 9.99 7.18
C GLY A 134 -6.03 10.62 5.86
N THR A 135 -5.26 11.59 5.37
CA THR A 135 -5.49 12.17 4.06
C THR A 135 -5.33 11.13 2.97
N TYR A 136 -4.19 10.44 2.88
CA TYR A 136 -3.94 9.46 1.82
C TYR A 136 -5.01 8.35 1.78
N LEU A 137 -5.37 7.78 2.93
CA LEU A 137 -6.41 6.76 3.02
C LEU A 137 -7.80 7.32 2.71
N GLY A 138 -8.11 8.54 3.17
CA GLY A 138 -9.36 9.22 2.84
C GLY A 138 -9.51 9.48 1.34
N LEU A 139 -8.44 9.92 0.68
CA LEU A 139 -8.42 10.15 -0.78
C LEU A 139 -8.54 8.83 -1.55
N THR A 140 -7.88 7.78 -1.07
CA THR A 140 -8.01 6.44 -1.64
C THR A 140 -9.45 5.96 -1.52
N ALA A 141 -10.06 6.06 -0.34
CA ALA A 141 -11.45 5.67 -0.11
C ALA A 141 -12.44 6.47 -0.95
N LEU A 142 -12.24 7.79 -1.08
CA LEU A 142 -13.03 8.67 -1.92
C LEU A 142 -12.93 8.26 -3.40
N GLY A 143 -11.70 8.05 -3.89
CA GLY A 143 -11.46 7.59 -5.26
C GLY A 143 -12.09 6.23 -5.55
N LEU A 144 -11.98 5.28 -4.62
CA LEU A 144 -12.65 3.98 -4.71
C LEU A 144 -14.17 4.13 -4.74
N GLY A 145 -14.74 4.97 -3.88
CA GLY A 145 -16.18 5.27 -3.85
C GLY A 145 -16.68 5.81 -5.18
N VAL A 146 -15.91 6.68 -5.84
CA VAL A 146 -16.22 7.19 -7.17
C VAL A 146 -16.16 6.10 -8.25
N VAL A 147 -15.11 5.28 -8.27
CA VAL A 147 -14.97 4.20 -9.26
C VAL A 147 -16.11 3.18 -9.11
N VAL A 148 -16.38 2.73 -7.87
CA VAL A 148 -17.47 1.79 -7.57
C VAL A 148 -18.83 2.40 -7.90
N GLY A 149 -19.05 3.67 -7.52
CA GLY A 149 -20.29 4.38 -7.82
C GLY A 149 -20.53 4.50 -9.33
N ALA A 150 -19.52 4.89 -10.09
CA ALA A 150 -19.64 5.01 -11.55
C ALA A 150 -19.84 3.65 -12.25
N ALA A 151 -19.17 2.60 -11.79
CA ALA A 151 -19.37 1.24 -12.30
C ALA A 151 -20.79 0.71 -12.00
N SER A 152 -21.34 1.04 -10.82
CA SER A 152 -22.69 0.62 -10.41
C SER A 152 -23.81 1.31 -11.20
N LEU A 153 -23.53 2.45 -11.82
CA LEU A 153 -24.48 3.20 -12.66
C LEU A 153 -24.55 2.67 -14.10
N GLY A 154 -23.80 1.60 -14.46
CA GLY A 154 -23.86 0.96 -15.78
C GLY A 154 -23.33 1.83 -16.93
N GLY A 155 -22.67 2.94 -16.63
CA GLY A 155 -22.18 3.88 -17.64
C GLY A 155 -20.84 3.47 -18.22
N GLY A 156 -20.83 2.89 -19.42
CA GLY A 156 -19.60 2.64 -20.21
C GLY A 156 -18.89 3.89 -20.76
N GLY A 157 -19.06 5.06 -20.14
CA GLY A 157 -18.56 6.36 -20.62
C GLY A 157 -17.57 7.05 -19.68
N MET A 158 -16.95 8.16 -20.13
CA MET A 158 -15.90 8.91 -19.39
C MET A 158 -16.33 9.55 -18.05
N THR A 159 -17.56 9.35 -17.60
CA THR A 159 -18.08 9.95 -16.35
C THR A 159 -17.30 9.51 -15.11
N TRP A 160 -16.81 8.26 -15.08
CA TRP A 160 -15.93 7.77 -14.02
C TRP A 160 -14.56 8.47 -14.02
N VAL A 161 -14.04 8.83 -15.20
CA VAL A 161 -12.78 9.58 -15.36
C VAL A 161 -12.93 10.99 -14.81
N VAL A 162 -14.03 11.67 -15.16
CA VAL A 162 -14.32 13.04 -14.69
C VAL A 162 -14.54 13.07 -13.19
N ALA A 163 -15.33 12.13 -12.65
CA ALA A 163 -15.55 12.03 -11.21
C ALA A 163 -14.25 11.70 -10.46
N GLY A 164 -13.39 10.85 -11.03
CA GLY A 164 -12.06 10.54 -10.49
C GLY A 164 -11.15 11.78 -10.49
N ALA A 165 -11.15 12.54 -11.58
CA ALA A 165 -10.38 13.78 -11.69
C ALA A 165 -10.85 14.85 -10.68
N LEU A 166 -12.16 15.03 -10.50
CA LEU A 166 -12.73 15.96 -9.51
C LEU A 166 -12.41 15.54 -8.07
N THR A 167 -12.39 14.24 -7.81
CA THR A 167 -11.98 13.66 -6.53
C THR A 167 -10.51 13.96 -6.24
N LEU A 168 -9.62 13.75 -7.21
CA LEU A 168 -8.20 14.12 -7.10
C LEU A 168 -7.99 15.63 -6.95
N LEU A 169 -8.85 16.44 -7.57
CA LEU A 169 -8.78 17.90 -7.43
C LEU A 169 -9.22 18.36 -6.03
N ALA A 170 -10.35 17.85 -5.54
CA ALA A 170 -10.85 18.12 -4.19
C ALA A 170 -9.85 17.66 -3.12
N ALA A 171 -9.24 16.50 -3.35
CA ALA A 171 -8.16 15.96 -2.56
C ALA A 171 -6.96 16.89 -2.46
N ALA A 172 -6.48 17.36 -3.62
CA ALA A 172 -5.35 18.29 -3.71
C ALA A 172 -5.65 19.62 -3.00
N VAL A 173 -6.88 20.11 -3.09
CA VAL A 173 -7.32 21.33 -2.39
C VAL A 173 -7.32 21.15 -0.87
N VAL A 174 -7.81 20.02 -0.37
CA VAL A 174 -7.80 19.70 1.07
C VAL A 174 -6.36 19.62 1.60
N VAL A 175 -5.48 18.90 0.88
CA VAL A 175 -4.05 18.83 1.20
C VAL A 175 -3.42 20.22 1.20
N ALA A 176 -3.63 21.00 0.15
CA ALA A 176 -3.05 22.34 0.02
C ALA A 176 -3.52 23.30 1.12
N ARG A 177 -4.75 23.14 1.63
CA ARG A 177 -5.25 23.90 2.78
C ARG A 177 -4.62 23.46 4.09
N SER A 178 -4.51 22.15 4.32
CA SER A 178 -3.89 21.61 5.55
C SER A 178 -2.39 21.93 5.68
N LEU A 179 -1.71 22.29 4.58
CA LEU A 179 -0.30 22.70 4.58
C LEU A 179 -0.09 24.20 4.84
N ARG A 180 -1.16 25.00 4.86
CA ARG A 180 -1.13 26.44 5.14
C ARG A 180 -1.45 26.80 6.59
N GLU A 181 -1.92 25.82 7.37
CA GLU A 181 -2.19 25.91 8.81
C GLU A 181 -1.01 25.37 9.63
#